data_AF-A0A6J0VG19-F1
#
_entry.id   AF-A0A6J0VG19-F1
#
_cell.length_a   1.000
_cell.length_b   1.000
_cell.length_c   1.000
_cell.angle_alpha   90.00
_cell.angle_beta   90.00
_cell.angle_gamma   90.00
#
_symmetry.space_group_name_H-M   'P 1'
#
loop_
_entity.id
_entity.type
_entity.pdbx_description
1 polymer ?
#
loop_
_entity_poly.entity_id
_entity_poly.type
_entity_poly.pdbx_seq_one_letter_code
_entity_poly.pdbx_strand_id
1 'polypeptide(L)'
;MPGYSDPNFYYEFTARYHAAPCNSIYNTSFKKNLLQILTKLVGELSCDVSLRKSECHRVKMQRAGLQNELFFTFTVFPLDAEKGKNMCHKSVCDVTRRLQKAKTLIEEFFSQQVEVLGKLTTPLPEIYYIEGTLQIVWVNRCYPGYGMNPLLHPDCPNCCVVCSPGTYNPHEGTHCLQCNKSLTYGAREC
;
A
#
# COMPACT_ATOMS: atom_id res chain seq x y z
N MET A 1 9.18 -21.34 -22.80
CA MET A 1 9.74 -21.04 -21.46
C MET A 1 8.62 -20.44 -20.63
N PRO A 2 8.38 -20.89 -19.39
CA PRO A 2 7.40 -20.24 -18.51
C PRO A 2 7.79 -18.79 -18.29
N GLY A 3 6.84 -17.87 -18.52
CA GLY A 3 7.03 -16.46 -18.22
C GLY A 3 6.97 -16.25 -16.70
N TYR A 4 8.00 -15.62 -16.15
CA TYR A 4 8.02 -15.13 -14.77
C TYR A 4 7.65 -13.65 -14.77
N SER A 5 6.87 -13.22 -13.78
CA SER A 5 6.60 -11.82 -13.50
C SER A 5 6.89 -11.56 -12.03
N ASP A 6 7.43 -10.39 -11.71
CA ASP A 6 7.44 -9.93 -10.34
C ASP A 6 5.99 -9.64 -9.90
N PRO A 7 5.61 -9.98 -8.67
CA PRO A 7 4.34 -9.53 -8.09
C PRO A 7 4.35 -8.01 -7.90
N ASN A 8 3.15 -7.44 -7.86
CA ASN A 8 2.95 -6.06 -7.45
C ASN A 8 3.00 -5.99 -5.91
N PHE A 9 4.19 -5.70 -5.36
CA PHE A 9 4.41 -5.53 -3.93
C PHE A 9 4.23 -4.07 -3.51
N TYR A 10 3.27 -3.81 -2.63
CA TYR A 10 3.16 -2.51 -1.99
C TYR A 10 2.47 -2.63 -0.63
N TYR A 11 2.73 -1.66 0.24
CA TYR A 11 1.91 -1.45 1.43
C TYR A 11 0.84 -0.41 1.12
N GLU A 12 -0.38 -0.67 1.58
CA GLU A 12 -1.44 0.33 1.65
C GLU A 12 -1.60 0.77 3.10
N PHE A 13 -1.65 2.09 3.31
CA PHE A 13 -1.86 2.72 4.60
C PHE A 13 -3.15 3.52 4.56
N THR A 14 -3.94 3.41 5.62
CA THR A 14 -5.11 4.26 5.86
C THR A 14 -4.99 4.89 7.23
N ALA A 15 -5.03 6.22 7.31
CA ALA A 15 -5.02 6.97 8.56
C ALA A 15 -6.22 7.92 8.63
N ARG A 16 -6.69 8.20 9.85
CA ARG A 16 -7.71 9.23 10.10
C ARG A 16 -7.12 10.42 10.84
N TYR A 17 -7.58 11.59 10.45
CA TYR A 17 -7.21 12.87 11.05
C TYR A 17 -8.48 13.60 11.47
N HIS A 18 -8.45 14.30 12.60
CA HIS A 18 -9.33 15.45 12.78
C HIS A 18 -9.00 16.48 11.70
N ALA A 19 -10.02 17.12 11.15
CA ALA A 19 -9.87 18.01 10.01
C ALA A 19 -10.51 19.37 10.26
N ALA A 20 -10.00 20.37 9.54
CA ALA A 20 -10.72 21.62 9.30
C ALA A 20 -12.04 21.33 8.57
N PRO A 21 -12.98 22.29 8.47
CA PRO A 21 -14.18 22.15 7.64
C PRO A 21 -13.86 21.56 6.27
N CYS A 22 -14.63 20.58 5.78
CA CYS A 22 -14.24 19.79 4.60
C CYS A 22 -14.04 20.60 3.31
N ASN A 23 -14.64 21.78 3.20
CA ASN A 23 -14.47 22.74 2.11
C ASN A 23 -13.25 23.67 2.28
N SER A 24 -12.49 23.53 3.36
CA SER A 24 -11.34 24.36 3.69
C SER A 24 -10.12 24.06 2.82
N ILE A 25 -9.42 25.11 2.41
CA ILE A 25 -8.13 25.01 1.72
C ILE A 25 -7.04 24.38 2.61
N TYR A 26 -7.17 24.50 3.95
CA TYR A 26 -6.20 23.93 4.89
C TYR A 26 -6.11 22.41 4.78
N ASN A 27 -7.22 21.71 4.54
CA ASN A 27 -7.22 20.27 4.31
C ASN A 27 -6.43 19.92 3.02
N THR A 28 -6.57 20.72 1.96
CA THR A 28 -5.84 20.51 0.70
C THR A 28 -4.34 20.71 0.88
N SER A 29 -3.93 21.79 1.56
CA SER A 29 -2.52 22.05 1.87
C SER A 29 -1.94 20.97 2.78
N PHE A 30 -2.67 20.57 3.82
CA PHE A 30 -2.26 19.49 4.73
C PHE A 30 -1.99 18.19 3.98
N LYS A 31 -2.91 17.75 3.12
CA LYS A 31 -2.76 16.52 2.31
C LYS A 31 -1.51 16.53 1.45
N LYS A 32 -1.22 17.66 0.78
CA LYS A 32 -0.03 17.81 -0.06
C LYS A 32 1.25 17.74 0.77
N ASN A 33 1.27 18.46 1.90
CA ASN A 33 2.43 18.47 2.79
C ASN A 33 2.68 17.09 3.41
N LEU A 34 1.63 16.42 3.87
CA LEU A 34 1.72 15.06 4.41
C LEU A 34 2.29 14.09 3.38
N LEU A 35 1.79 14.13 2.15
CA LEU A 35 2.30 13.28 1.07
C LEU A 35 3.78 13.56 0.79
N GLN A 36 4.19 14.83 0.71
CA GLN A 36 5.59 15.22 0.49
C GLN A 36 6.52 14.73 1.62
N ILE A 37 6.08 14.83 2.87
CA ILE A 37 6.83 14.32 4.02
C ILE A 37 7.00 12.81 3.92
N LEU A 38 5.92 12.07 3.62
CA LEU A 38 5.95 10.62 3.47
C LEU A 38 6.86 10.19 2.30
N THR A 39 6.77 10.85 1.14
CA THR A 39 7.67 10.60 0.00
C THR A 39 9.12 10.81 0.38
N LYS A 40 9.44 11.90 1.08
CA LYS A 40 10.80 12.17 1.54
C LYS A 40 11.29 11.12 2.55
N LEU A 41 10.41 10.69 3.45
CA LEU A 41 10.71 9.71 4.49
C LEU A 41 11.14 8.35 3.91
N VAL A 42 10.51 7.91 2.82
CA VAL A 42 10.81 6.61 2.19
C VAL A 42 11.79 6.70 1.01
N GLY A 43 12.10 7.91 0.55
CA GLY A 43 12.93 8.13 -0.64
C GLY A 43 14.34 7.56 -0.54
N GLU A 44 14.96 7.57 0.64
CA GLU A 44 16.29 6.97 0.88
C GLU A 44 16.27 5.43 0.73
N LEU A 45 15.10 4.80 0.81
CA LEU A 45 14.90 3.37 0.62
C LEU A 45 14.57 3.01 -0.84
N SER A 46 14.67 3.96 -1.76
CA SER A 46 14.24 3.82 -3.16
C SER A 46 12.80 3.30 -3.25
N CYS A 47 11.93 3.85 -2.40
CA CYS A 47 10.49 3.64 -2.43
C CYS A 47 9.82 4.98 -2.73
N ASP A 48 8.57 4.94 -3.18
CA ASP A 48 7.76 6.13 -3.42
C ASP A 48 6.36 5.94 -2.86
N VAL A 49 5.65 7.07 -2.73
CA VAL A 49 4.33 7.16 -2.11
C VAL A 49 3.33 7.72 -3.11
N SER A 50 2.21 7.03 -3.29
CA SER A 50 1.10 7.50 -4.13
C SER A 50 -0.16 7.67 -3.31
N LEU A 51 -0.84 8.80 -3.50
CA LEU A 51 -2.16 9.02 -2.90
C LEU A 51 -3.18 8.15 -3.60
N ARG A 52 -3.85 7.27 -2.85
CA ARG A 52 -4.92 6.40 -3.41
C ARG A 52 -6.29 7.00 -3.22
N LYS A 53 -6.60 7.48 -2.01
CA LYS A 53 -7.91 8.05 -1.69
C LYS A 53 -7.76 9.09 -0.60
N SER A 54 -8.53 10.18 -0.71
CA SER A 54 -8.65 11.14 0.38
C SER A 54 -10.05 11.73 0.44
N GLU A 55 -10.75 11.49 1.54
CA GLU A 55 -12.15 11.88 1.74
C GLU A 55 -12.31 12.58 3.08
N CYS A 56 -13.05 13.68 3.10
CA CYS A 56 -13.43 14.36 4.32
C CYS A 56 -14.91 14.13 4.61
N HIS A 57 -15.21 13.68 5.81
CA HIS A 57 -16.56 13.39 6.25
C HIS A 57 -16.90 14.18 7.51
N ARG A 58 -18.13 14.65 7.59
CA ARG A 58 -18.68 15.24 8.81
C ARG A 58 -19.34 14.13 9.62
N VAL A 59 -18.68 13.70 10.68
CA VAL A 59 -19.05 12.56 11.50
C VAL A 59 -19.74 13.04 12.77
N LYS A 60 -20.85 12.39 13.14
CA LYS A 60 -21.54 12.65 14.41
C LYS A 60 -20.86 11.85 15.52
N MET A 61 -20.24 12.54 16.47
CA MET A 61 -19.65 11.94 17.65
C MET A 61 -20.73 11.67 18.70
N GLN A 62 -20.57 10.61 19.49
CA GLN A 62 -21.53 10.25 20.54
C GLN A 62 -21.69 11.33 21.62
N ARG A 63 -20.62 12.09 21.92
CA ARG A 63 -20.59 13.09 23.01
C ARG A 63 -20.03 14.47 22.63
N ALA A 64 -19.42 14.61 21.45
CA ALA A 64 -18.67 15.80 21.04
C ALA A 64 -19.28 16.56 19.85
N GLY A 65 -20.56 16.34 19.55
CA GLY A 65 -21.24 16.98 18.42
C GLY A 65 -20.75 16.47 17.05
N LEU A 66 -20.83 17.34 16.03
CA LEU A 66 -20.32 17.02 14.68
C LEU A 66 -18.86 17.43 14.57
N GLN A 67 -18.02 16.52 14.09
CA GLN A 67 -16.61 16.78 13.80
C GLN A 67 -16.29 16.43 12.35
N ASN A 68 -15.31 17.10 11.77
CA ASN A 68 -14.81 16.74 10.45
C ASN A 68 -13.64 15.78 10.62
N GLU A 69 -13.67 14.70 9.88
CA GLU A 69 -12.58 13.74 9.81
C GLU A 69 -12.10 13.57 8.39
N LEU A 70 -10.79 13.49 8.23
CA LEU A 70 -10.14 13.21 6.97
C LEU A 70 -9.64 11.77 6.97
N PHE A 71 -10.11 10.99 6.02
CA PHE A 71 -9.63 9.66 5.70
C PHE A 71 -8.57 9.80 4.62
N PHE A 72 -7.36 9.34 4.92
CA PHE A 72 -6.21 9.47 4.04
C PHE A 72 -5.63 8.09 3.76
N THR A 73 -5.77 7.64 2.51
CA THR A 73 -5.27 6.34 2.04
C THR A 73 -4.20 6.52 0.98
N PHE A 74 -3.04 5.92 1.19
CA PHE A 74 -1.90 6.01 0.28
C PHE A 74 -1.19 4.66 0.17
N THR A 75 -0.45 4.47 -0.90
CA THR A 75 0.36 3.27 -1.13
C THR A 75 1.84 3.61 -1.11
N VAL A 76 2.64 2.65 -0.65
CA VAL A 76 4.10 2.71 -0.69
C VAL A 76 4.59 1.54 -1.52
N PHE A 77 5.28 1.85 -2.60
CA PHE A 77 5.74 0.89 -3.59
C PHE A 77 7.23 1.11 -3.88
N PRO A 78 7.97 0.09 -4.33
CA PRO A 78 9.37 0.24 -4.64
C PRO A 78 9.54 1.02 -5.95
N LEU A 79 10.54 1.91 -6.00
CA LEU A 79 11.05 2.45 -7.25
C LEU A 79 12.03 1.42 -7.81
N ASP A 80 11.67 0.78 -8.92
CA ASP A 80 12.55 -0.18 -9.57
C ASP A 80 13.74 0.55 -10.20
N ALA A 81 14.95 0.08 -9.91
CA ALA A 81 16.11 0.39 -10.71
C ALA A 81 16.06 -0.49 -11.98
N GLU A 82 15.69 0.12 -13.10
CA GLU A 82 15.78 -0.41 -14.47
C GLU A 82 14.92 -1.68 -14.76
N LYS A 83 14.07 -1.56 -15.78
CA LYS A 83 13.31 -2.65 -16.40
C LYS A 83 14.25 -3.67 -17.05
N GLY A 84 14.85 -4.54 -16.26
CA GLY A 84 15.40 -5.80 -16.73
C GLY A 84 14.30 -6.85 -16.69
N LYS A 85 13.83 -7.32 -17.85
CA LYS A 85 13.39 -8.73 -17.97
C LYS A 85 14.45 -9.53 -17.22
N ASN A 86 14.15 -10.22 -16.12
CA ASN A 86 14.80 -11.45 -15.68
C ASN A 86 14.32 -11.88 -14.29
N MET A 87 13.68 -13.05 -14.28
CA MET A 87 13.76 -14.13 -13.30
C MET A 87 13.87 -13.71 -11.83
N CYS A 88 12.87 -14.09 -11.03
CA CYS A 88 12.90 -14.18 -9.56
C CYS A 88 14.28 -14.49 -8.99
N HIS A 89 15.08 -13.46 -8.80
CA HIS A 89 16.41 -13.52 -8.23
C HIS A 89 16.34 -12.94 -6.81
N LYS A 90 17.45 -13.06 -6.08
CA LYS A 90 17.64 -12.57 -4.70
C LYS A 90 17.25 -11.08 -4.50
N SER A 91 17.01 -10.30 -5.56
CA SER A 91 16.52 -8.92 -5.55
C SER A 91 15.11 -8.75 -4.95
N VAL A 92 14.22 -9.75 -5.09
CA VAL A 92 12.85 -9.69 -4.51
C VAL A 92 12.88 -9.63 -2.98
N CYS A 93 13.83 -10.32 -2.36
CA CYS A 93 14.06 -10.24 -0.91
C CYS A 93 14.54 -8.85 -0.49
N ASP A 94 15.31 -8.17 -1.33
CA ASP A 94 15.75 -6.80 -1.06
C ASP A 94 14.61 -5.79 -1.20
N VAL A 95 13.76 -5.90 -2.22
CA VAL A 95 12.54 -5.10 -2.37
C VAL A 95 11.64 -5.23 -1.14
N THR A 96 11.35 -6.47 -0.73
CA THR A 96 10.52 -6.74 0.46
C THR A 96 11.16 -6.14 1.71
N ARG A 97 12.49 -6.25 1.87
CA ARG A 97 13.23 -5.66 2.99
C ARG A 97 13.16 -4.13 3.00
N ARG A 98 13.29 -3.47 1.83
CA ARG A 98 13.16 -2.01 1.70
C ARG A 98 11.74 -1.55 2.04
N LEU A 99 10.72 -2.23 1.52
CA LEU A 99 9.32 -1.95 1.85
C LEU A 99 9.02 -2.16 3.33
N GLN A 100 9.57 -3.19 3.96
CA GLN A 100 9.43 -3.41 5.40
C GLN A 100 10.03 -2.27 6.21
N LYS A 101 11.23 -1.79 5.83
CA LYS A 101 11.84 -0.61 6.46
C LYS A 101 10.98 0.65 6.26
N ALA A 102 10.44 0.85 5.04
CA ALA A 102 9.56 1.98 4.75
C ALA A 102 8.30 1.93 5.61
N LYS A 103 7.71 0.75 5.79
CA LYS A 103 6.60 0.53 6.72
C LYS A 103 6.96 0.96 8.15
N THR A 104 8.10 0.49 8.67
CA THR A 104 8.53 0.85 10.04
C THR A 104 8.74 2.35 10.20
N LEU A 105 9.39 3.03 9.25
CA LEU A 105 9.57 4.49 9.29
C LEU A 105 8.23 5.23 9.33
N ILE A 106 7.24 4.77 8.57
CA ILE A 106 5.91 5.39 8.54
C ILE A 106 5.16 5.12 9.85
N GLU A 107 5.21 3.91 10.40
CA GLU A 107 4.66 3.59 11.73
C GLU A 107 5.25 4.53 12.79
N GLU A 108 6.58 4.70 12.80
CA GLU A 108 7.28 5.62 13.70
C GLU A 108 6.84 7.08 13.49
N PHE A 109 6.69 7.54 12.25
CA PHE A 109 6.21 8.89 11.94
C PHE A 109 4.81 9.16 12.52
N PHE A 110 3.88 8.21 12.42
CA PHE A 110 2.55 8.34 13.01
C PHE A 110 2.59 8.25 14.55
N SER A 111 3.45 7.40 15.12
CA SER A 111 3.67 7.34 16.57
C SER A 111 4.22 8.66 17.12
N GLN A 112 5.19 9.25 16.44
CA GLN A 112 5.78 10.54 16.81
C GLN A 112 4.77 11.69 16.77
N GLN A 113 3.80 11.67 15.83
CA GLN A 113 2.72 12.66 15.82
C GLN A 113 1.92 12.63 17.13
N VAL A 114 1.65 11.44 17.68
CA VAL A 114 0.93 11.29 18.96
C VAL A 114 1.78 11.83 20.12
N GLU A 115 3.07 11.49 20.16
CA GLU A 115 3.97 11.98 21.21
C GLU A 115 4.10 13.50 21.22
N VAL A 116 4.21 14.12 20.04
CA VAL A 116 4.28 15.58 19.89
C VAL A 116 2.94 16.21 20.30
N LEU A 117 1.83 15.62 19.88
CA LEU A 117 0.49 16.11 20.23
C LEU A 117 0.24 16.03 21.74
N GLY A 118 0.66 14.95 22.40
CA GLY A 118 0.50 14.76 23.85
C GLY A 118 1.31 15.73 24.71
N LYS A 119 2.37 16.33 24.15
CA LYS A 119 3.17 17.38 24.80
C LYS A 119 2.56 18.78 24.64
N LEU A 120 1.61 18.97 23.73
CA LEU A 120 0.97 20.28 23.53
C LEU A 120 -0.02 20.56 24.66
N THR A 121 0.11 21.73 25.27
CA THR A 121 -0.95 22.30 26.11
C THR A 121 -2.07 22.86 25.23
N THR A 122 -3.30 22.82 25.72
CA THR A 122 -4.49 23.28 24.99
C THR A 122 -4.35 24.73 24.50
N PRO A 123 -4.88 25.08 23.31
CA PRO A 123 -5.74 24.25 22.44
C PRO A 123 -4.95 23.34 21.47
N LEU A 124 -5.55 22.19 21.15
CA LEU A 124 -5.02 21.29 20.11
C LEU A 124 -5.07 21.95 18.73
N PRO A 125 -4.19 21.55 17.78
CA PRO A 125 -4.28 21.97 16.38
C PRO A 125 -5.65 21.65 15.77
N GLU A 126 -6.03 22.39 14.72
CA GLU A 126 -7.28 22.12 14.00
C GLU A 126 -7.24 20.79 13.23
N ILE A 127 -6.06 20.42 12.73
CA ILE A 127 -5.83 19.16 12.00
C ILE A 127 -4.77 18.36 12.76
N TYR A 128 -5.13 17.16 13.22
CA TYR A 128 -4.22 16.27 13.94
C TYR A 128 -4.61 14.80 13.77
N TYR A 129 -3.62 13.92 13.88
CA TYR A 129 -3.81 12.48 13.71
C TYR A 129 -4.67 11.90 14.85
N ILE A 130 -5.59 10.99 14.50
CA ILE A 130 -6.39 10.25 15.48
C ILE A 130 -5.61 8.99 15.83
N GLU A 131 -5.08 8.94 17.06
CA GLU A 131 -4.32 7.80 17.57
C GLU A 131 -5.07 6.47 17.37
N GLY A 132 -4.33 5.42 17.01
CA GLY A 132 -4.87 4.07 16.80
C GLY A 132 -5.67 3.86 15.52
N THR A 133 -5.70 4.84 14.60
CA THR A 133 -6.44 4.73 13.34
C THR A 133 -5.60 4.33 12.13
N LEU A 134 -4.28 4.26 12.26
CA LEU A 134 -3.39 3.77 11.22
C LEU A 134 -3.64 2.28 10.96
N GLN A 135 -4.18 1.98 9.79
CA GLN A 135 -4.33 0.64 9.25
C GLN A 135 -3.29 0.41 8.17
N ILE A 136 -2.72 -0.79 8.12
CA ILE A 136 -1.66 -1.16 7.18
C ILE A 136 -2.01 -2.50 6.57
N VAL A 137 -2.03 -2.56 5.24
CA VAL A 137 -2.33 -3.77 4.47
C VAL A 137 -1.13 -4.09 3.56
N TRP A 138 -0.57 -5.28 3.70
CA TRP A 138 0.42 -5.80 2.74
C TRP A 138 -0.31 -6.31 1.51
N VAL A 139 -0.02 -5.70 0.36
CA VAL A 139 -0.54 -6.15 -0.92
C VAL A 139 0.57 -6.84 -1.69
N ASN A 140 0.35 -8.11 -1.95
CA ASN A 140 1.22 -8.97 -2.73
C ASN A 140 0.36 -9.74 -3.72
N ARG A 141 0.11 -9.14 -4.89
CA ARG A 141 -0.79 -9.69 -5.91
C ARG A 141 -0.04 -9.90 -7.21
N CYS A 142 -0.46 -10.90 -7.98
CA CYS A 142 0.06 -11.16 -9.32
C CYS A 142 -0.75 -10.43 -10.38
N TYR A 143 -0.11 -10.06 -11.50
CA TYR A 143 -0.85 -9.56 -12.65
C TYR A 143 -1.83 -10.63 -13.18
N PRO A 144 -2.95 -10.23 -13.81
CA PRO A 144 -3.86 -11.16 -14.47
C PRO A 144 -3.12 -12.13 -15.42
N GLY A 145 -3.43 -13.41 -15.31
CA GLY A 145 -2.73 -14.50 -15.99
C GLY A 145 -1.49 -15.03 -15.27
N TYR A 146 -1.14 -14.52 -14.09
CA TYR A 146 -0.05 -15.04 -13.25
C TYR A 146 -0.55 -15.38 -11.85
N GLY A 147 0.12 -16.30 -11.15
CA GLY A 147 -0.18 -16.66 -9.77
C GLY A 147 1.06 -17.20 -9.05
N MET A 148 1.07 -17.09 -7.73
CA MET A 148 2.10 -17.68 -6.88
C MET A 148 1.89 -19.18 -6.76
N ASN A 149 2.97 -19.93 -6.87
CA ASN A 149 2.99 -21.36 -6.61
C ASN A 149 4.22 -21.74 -5.77
N PRO A 150 4.11 -21.71 -4.43
CA PRO A 150 5.23 -22.01 -3.54
C PRO A 150 5.65 -23.49 -3.61
N LEU A 151 4.78 -24.39 -4.07
CA LEU A 151 5.11 -25.81 -4.26
C LEU A 151 6.00 -26.02 -5.50
N LEU A 152 5.75 -25.25 -6.57
CA LEU A 152 6.59 -25.29 -7.78
C LEU A 152 7.86 -24.45 -7.66
N HIS A 153 7.85 -23.41 -6.81
CA HIS A 153 8.96 -22.47 -6.64
C HIS A 153 9.28 -22.24 -5.15
N PRO A 154 9.79 -23.27 -4.44
CA PRO A 154 10.05 -23.19 -3.00
C PRO A 154 11.12 -22.14 -2.64
N ASP A 155 12.07 -21.87 -3.55
CA ASP A 155 13.13 -20.88 -3.34
C ASP A 155 12.63 -19.42 -3.50
N CYS A 156 11.43 -19.22 -4.06
CA CYS A 156 10.80 -17.89 -4.16
C CYS A 156 9.26 -17.99 -4.07
N PRO A 157 8.71 -18.20 -2.86
CA PRO A 157 7.29 -18.50 -2.67
C PRO A 157 6.36 -17.33 -3.02
N ASN A 158 6.90 -16.10 -3.09
CA ASN A 158 6.14 -14.89 -3.40
C ASN A 158 6.14 -14.55 -4.89
N CYS A 159 6.81 -15.31 -5.74
CA CYS A 159 6.93 -14.98 -7.15
C CYS A 159 5.70 -15.37 -7.98
N CYS A 160 5.35 -14.52 -8.94
CA CYS A 160 4.23 -14.75 -9.84
C CYS A 160 4.69 -15.50 -11.08
N VAL A 161 4.09 -16.67 -11.31
CA VAL A 161 4.36 -17.50 -12.48
C VAL A 161 3.15 -17.56 -13.38
N VAL A 162 3.38 -17.61 -14.69
CA VAL A 162 2.30 -17.66 -15.67
C VAL A 162 1.39 -18.85 -15.39
N CYS A 163 0.07 -18.62 -15.38
CA CYS A 163 -0.91 -19.68 -15.19
C CYS A 163 -0.76 -20.74 -16.28
N SER A 164 -0.80 -22.02 -15.90
CA SER A 164 -0.70 -23.14 -16.85
C SER A 164 -2.03 -23.38 -17.57
N PRO A 165 -2.04 -24.03 -18.75
CA PRO A 165 -3.27 -24.58 -19.32
C PRO A 165 -4.03 -25.39 -18.28
N GLY A 166 -5.35 -25.27 -18.28
CA GLY A 166 -6.22 -25.79 -17.23
C GLY A 166 -6.40 -24.82 -16.06
N THR A 167 -5.76 -23.64 -16.07
CA THR A 167 -5.90 -22.62 -15.02
C THR A 167 -5.98 -21.21 -15.60
N TYR A 168 -6.48 -20.25 -14.81
CA TYR A 168 -6.58 -18.84 -15.18
C TYR A 168 -6.48 -17.94 -13.94
N ASN A 169 -6.13 -16.66 -14.11
CA ASN A 169 -6.27 -15.64 -13.07
C ASN A 169 -6.88 -14.37 -13.66
N PRO A 170 -8.14 -14.04 -13.36
CA PRO A 170 -8.85 -12.94 -14.02
C PRO A 170 -8.52 -11.55 -13.52
N HIS A 171 -8.00 -11.45 -12.30
CA HIS A 171 -7.75 -10.18 -11.63
C HIS A 171 -6.37 -10.18 -10.98
N GLU A 172 -6.07 -9.14 -10.20
CA GLU A 172 -4.90 -9.12 -9.32
C GLU A 172 -5.09 -10.10 -8.14
N GLY A 173 -5.16 -11.39 -8.46
CA GLY A 173 -5.23 -12.50 -7.51
C GLY A 173 -3.84 -13.01 -7.12
N THR A 174 -3.78 -13.81 -6.06
CA THR A 174 -2.52 -14.43 -5.60
C THR A 174 -2.24 -15.77 -6.25
N HIS A 175 -3.24 -16.50 -6.73
CA HIS A 175 -3.08 -17.86 -7.27
C HIS A 175 -3.89 -18.05 -8.55
N CYS A 176 -3.43 -18.96 -9.41
CA CYS A 176 -4.20 -19.41 -10.57
C CYS A 176 -5.34 -20.34 -10.14
N LEU A 177 -6.54 -20.05 -10.63
CA LEU A 177 -7.76 -20.81 -10.39
C LEU A 177 -7.91 -21.90 -11.45
N GLN A 178 -8.57 -23.02 -11.10
CA GLN A 178 -8.83 -24.11 -12.05
C GLN A 178 -9.84 -23.70 -13.12
N CYS A 179 -9.55 -24.06 -14.37
CA CYS A 179 -10.42 -23.90 -15.52
C CYS A 179 -10.06 -24.90 -16.63
N ASN A 180 -10.85 -25.95 -16.78
CA ASN A 180 -10.60 -27.00 -17.77
C ASN A 180 -10.74 -26.53 -19.23
N LYS A 181 -11.35 -25.36 -19.47
CA LYS A 181 -11.49 -24.77 -20.81
C LYS A 181 -10.30 -23.89 -21.22
N SER A 182 -9.46 -23.50 -20.27
CA SER A 182 -8.25 -22.74 -20.54
C SER A 182 -7.21 -23.66 -21.18
N LEU A 183 -6.89 -23.44 -22.46
CA LEU A 183 -5.89 -24.25 -23.18
C LEU A 183 -4.56 -23.51 -23.37
N THR A 184 -4.48 -22.26 -22.92
CA THR A 184 -3.34 -21.37 -23.14
C THR A 184 -2.66 -21.02 -21.81
N TYR A 185 -1.36 -20.74 -21.87
CA TYR A 185 -0.66 -20.17 -20.74
C TYR A 185 -1.13 -18.73 -20.51
N GLY A 186 -1.30 -18.36 -19.24
CA GLY A 186 -1.61 -16.99 -18.85
C GLY A 186 -3.05 -16.57 -19.11
N ALA A 187 -3.99 -17.52 -19.15
CA ALA A 187 -5.40 -17.21 -19.31
C ALA A 187 -5.89 -16.26 -18.20
N ARG A 188 -6.66 -15.26 -18.62
CA ARG A 188 -7.30 -14.26 -17.74
C ARG A 188 -8.78 -14.54 -17.56
N GLU A 189 -9.28 -15.59 -18.15
CA GLU A 189 -10.67 -15.93 -18.15
C GLU A 189 -10.80 -17.44 -18.35
N CYS A 190 -11.93 -17.96 -17.88
CA CYS A 190 -12.40 -19.31 -18.12
C CYS A 190 -13.61 -19.24 -19.07
#